data_AF-G0R5J8-F1
#
_entry.id   AF-G0R5J8-F1
#
_cell.length_a   1.000
_cell.length_b   1.000
_cell.length_c   1.000
_cell.angle_alpha   90.00
_cell.angle_beta   90.00
_cell.angle_gamma   90.00
#
_symmetry.space_group_name_H-M   'P 1'
#
loop_
_entity.id
_entity.type
_entity.pdbx_description
1 polymer ?
#
loop_
_entity_poly.entity_id
_entity_poly.type
_entity_poly.pdbx_seq_one_letter_code
_entity_poly.pdbx_strand_id
1 'polypeptide(L)'
;MKIVDQYGPQKWTFIAEHVPGRIGKQCRERWHNHLNPKINKEQWSQDEEWILYLSHRLKGNKWSEITRFLPGRTDNAIKNHWNSSMKKRVPELYQKYLFYRTHNYMEIEASLGIYRNFEEEIIQLLVNGNDNGEEFYFVQSSRRKRKNKIGNFGDLFEKIPKKINFQKILKNCFRKRERK
;
A
#
# COMPACT_ATOMS: atom_id res chain seq x y z
N MET A 1 -9.27 27.98 3.45
CA MET A 1 -10.37 27.66 2.54
C MET A 1 -11.69 27.84 3.25
N LYS A 2 -12.00 29.09 3.59
CA LYS A 2 -13.21 29.43 4.34
C LYS A 2 -14.50 29.11 3.55
N ILE A 3 -14.42 29.14 2.22
CA ILE A 3 -15.60 28.90 1.37
C ILE A 3 -16.07 27.44 1.39
N VAL A 4 -15.18 26.47 1.49
CA VAL A 4 -15.58 25.05 1.57
C VAL A 4 -16.18 24.76 2.94
N ASP A 5 -15.70 25.43 3.99
CA ASP A 5 -16.28 25.33 5.33
C ASP A 5 -17.71 25.91 5.37
N GLN A 6 -18.01 26.91 4.54
CA GLN A 6 -19.33 27.56 4.45
C GLN A 6 -20.33 26.82 3.55
N TYR A 7 -19.91 26.36 2.38
CA TYR A 7 -20.82 25.78 1.36
C TYR A 7 -20.72 24.24 1.24
N GLY A 8 -19.78 23.63 1.97
CA GLY A 8 -19.44 22.22 1.89
C GLY A 8 -18.56 21.87 0.68
N PRO A 9 -18.01 20.64 0.62
CA PRO A 9 -17.15 20.16 -0.47
C PRO A 9 -17.97 19.74 -1.70
N GLN A 10 -18.80 20.66 -2.19
CA GLN A 10 -19.75 20.47 -3.28
C GLN A 10 -19.80 21.72 -4.17
N LYS A 11 -20.45 21.64 -5.34
CA LYS A 11 -20.61 22.79 -6.25
C LYS A 11 -19.28 23.49 -6.57
N TRP A 12 -18.27 22.72 -6.99
CA TRP A 12 -16.90 23.20 -7.18
C TRP A 12 -16.75 24.34 -8.18
N THR A 13 -17.65 24.45 -9.16
CA THR A 13 -17.69 25.59 -10.09
C THR A 13 -17.94 26.90 -9.36
N PHE A 14 -18.94 26.94 -8.46
CA PHE A 14 -19.24 28.10 -7.61
C PHE A 14 -18.10 28.42 -6.65
N ILE A 15 -17.49 27.39 -6.04
CA ILE A 15 -16.31 27.57 -5.18
C ILE A 15 -15.17 28.25 -5.96
N ALA A 16 -14.97 27.89 -7.23
CA ALA A 16 -13.92 28.44 -8.06
C ALA A 16 -14.12 29.91 -8.43
N GLU A 17 -15.36 30.41 -8.49
CA GLU A 17 -15.65 31.84 -8.70
C GLU A 17 -15.02 32.72 -7.61
N HIS A 18 -14.79 32.15 -6.42
CA HIS A 18 -14.20 32.82 -5.27
C HIS A 18 -12.71 32.50 -5.10
N VAL A 19 -12.10 31.78 -6.05
CA VAL A 19 -10.68 31.45 -6.06
C VAL A 19 -10.07 31.93 -7.39
N PRO A 20 -9.54 33.16 -7.43
CA PRO A 20 -9.05 33.77 -8.66
C PRO A 20 -8.04 32.88 -9.42
N GLY A 21 -8.23 32.75 -10.72
CA GLY A 21 -7.34 31.99 -11.61
C GLY A 21 -7.42 30.46 -11.45
N ARG A 22 -8.42 29.94 -10.73
CA ARG A 22 -8.64 28.49 -10.58
C ARG A 22 -10.00 28.08 -11.13
N ILE A 23 -10.08 26.86 -11.65
CA ILE A 23 -11.34 26.26 -12.10
C ILE A 23 -11.85 25.23 -11.10
N GLY A 24 -13.14 24.88 -11.19
CA GLY A 24 -13.78 23.96 -10.25
C GLY A 24 -13.08 22.61 -10.13
N LYS A 25 -12.59 22.05 -11.24
CA LYS A 25 -11.80 20.80 -11.24
C LYS A 25 -10.55 20.91 -10.35
N GLN A 26 -9.80 22.00 -10.46
CA GLN A 26 -8.59 22.23 -9.67
C GLN A 26 -8.91 22.42 -8.18
N CYS A 27 -9.98 23.15 -7.88
CA CYS A 27 -10.45 23.35 -6.51
C CYS A 27 -10.85 22.01 -5.86
N ARG A 28 -11.63 21.20 -6.57
CA ARG A 28 -12.02 19.85 -6.16
C ARG A 28 -10.81 18.97 -5.87
N GLU A 29 -9.91 18.87 -6.84
CA GLU A 29 -8.71 18.03 -6.73
C GLU A 29 -7.86 18.46 -5.53
N ARG A 30 -7.65 19.77 -5.35
CA ARG A 30 -6.89 20.30 -4.23
C ARG A 30 -7.54 19.99 -2.88
N TRP A 31 -8.87 20.12 -2.77
CA TRP A 31 -9.58 19.76 -1.54
C TRP A 31 -9.43 18.28 -1.21
N HIS A 32 -9.81 17.39 -2.14
CA HIS A 32 -9.83 15.95 -1.89
C HIS A 32 -8.44 15.35 -1.66
N ASN A 33 -7.37 15.95 -2.20
CA ASN A 33 -6.01 15.39 -2.06
C ASN A 33 -5.19 16.01 -0.94
N HIS A 34 -5.51 17.22 -0.47
CA HIS A 34 -4.61 17.94 0.44
C HIS A 34 -5.27 18.64 1.61
N LEU A 35 -6.53 19.03 1.47
CA LEU A 35 -7.11 20.01 2.38
C LEU A 35 -8.36 19.52 3.11
N ASN A 36 -8.96 18.43 2.67
CA ASN A 36 -9.96 17.72 3.47
C ASN A 36 -9.34 17.34 4.84
N PRO A 37 -9.96 17.77 5.97
CA PRO A 37 -9.41 17.51 7.31
C PRO A 37 -9.35 16.03 7.67
N LYS A 38 -10.11 15.17 6.97
CA LYS A 38 -10.06 13.71 7.15
C LYS A 38 -8.80 13.07 6.55
N ILE A 39 -7.96 13.82 5.84
CA ILE A 39 -6.72 13.30 5.25
C ILE A 39 -5.64 13.22 6.33
N ASN A 40 -5.10 12.01 6.50
CA ASN A 40 -3.93 11.79 7.33
C ASN A 40 -2.66 12.25 6.59
N LYS A 41 -1.96 13.23 7.17
CA LYS A 41 -0.73 13.83 6.64
C LYS A 41 0.54 13.30 7.33
N GLU A 42 0.39 12.44 8.33
CA GLU A 42 1.51 11.83 9.04
C GLU A 42 2.34 10.93 8.12
N GLN A 43 3.56 10.62 8.55
CA GLN A 43 4.43 9.69 7.84
C GLN A 43 3.77 8.31 7.70
N TRP A 44 4.12 7.59 6.63
CA TRP A 44 3.63 6.23 6.42
C TRP A 44 4.20 5.30 7.48
N SER A 45 3.33 4.64 8.22
CA SER A 45 3.70 3.62 9.18
C SER A 45 4.04 2.30 8.47
N GLN A 46 4.80 1.44 9.14
CA GLN A 46 5.12 0.10 8.60
C GLN A 46 3.87 -0.76 8.42
N ASP A 47 2.85 -0.57 9.28
CA ASP A 47 1.58 -1.29 9.20
C ASP A 47 0.78 -0.82 7.96
N GLU A 48 0.68 0.49 7.72
CA GLU A 48 0.07 1.02 6.49
C GLU A 48 0.77 0.53 5.22
N GLU A 49 2.10 0.51 5.23
CA GLU A 49 2.89 0.01 4.11
C GLU A 49 2.66 -1.48 3.86
N TRP A 50 2.51 -2.24 4.94
CA TRP A 50 2.22 -3.66 4.86
C TRP A 50 0.83 -3.93 4.26
N ILE A 51 -0.19 -3.23 4.76
CA ILE A 51 -1.54 -3.30 4.20
C ILE A 51 -1.57 -2.82 2.75
N LEU A 52 -0.84 -1.76 2.41
CA LEU A 52 -0.72 -1.28 1.03
C LEU A 52 -0.14 -2.36 0.12
N TYR A 53 0.93 -3.03 0.57
CA TYR A 53 1.54 -4.12 -0.18
C TYR A 53 0.55 -5.27 -0.43
N LEU A 54 -0.11 -5.76 0.61
CA LEU A 54 -1.08 -6.86 0.51
C LEU A 54 -2.26 -6.46 -0.38
N SER A 55 -2.81 -5.26 -0.19
CA SER A 55 -3.92 -4.72 -0.98
C SER A 55 -3.55 -4.56 -2.45
N HIS A 56 -2.35 -4.07 -2.75
CA HIS A 56 -1.87 -3.92 -4.12
C HIS A 56 -1.61 -5.28 -4.78
N ARG A 57 -1.15 -6.27 -4.01
CA ARG A 57 -1.05 -7.66 -4.49
C ARG A 57 -2.40 -8.23 -4.91
N LEU A 58 -3.43 -7.98 -4.10
CA LEU A 58 -4.80 -8.44 -4.35
C LEU A 58 -5.49 -7.66 -5.50
N LYS A 59 -5.33 -6.34 -5.55
CA LYS A 59 -6.15 -5.44 -6.39
C LYS A 59 -5.39 -4.79 -7.55
N GLY A 60 -4.07 -4.89 -7.58
CA GLY A 60 -3.23 -4.16 -8.53
C GLY A 60 -3.35 -2.64 -8.36
N ASN A 61 -3.30 -1.90 -9.49
CA ASN A 61 -3.31 -0.43 -9.50
C ASN A 61 -4.72 0.18 -9.28
N LYS A 62 -5.64 -0.53 -8.63
CA LYS A 62 -6.99 -0.05 -8.32
C LYS A 62 -6.96 0.80 -7.04
N TRP A 63 -6.30 1.95 -7.11
CA TRP A 63 -5.99 2.79 -5.94
C TRP A 63 -7.21 3.22 -5.13
N SER A 64 -8.33 3.52 -5.80
CA SER A 64 -9.59 3.88 -5.17
C SER A 64 -10.27 2.72 -4.44
N GLU A 65 -10.01 1.46 -4.81
CA GLU A 65 -10.46 0.31 -4.01
C GLU A 65 -9.58 0.14 -2.78
N ILE A 66 -8.26 0.38 -2.91
CA ILE A 66 -7.28 0.22 -1.83
C ILE A 66 -7.50 1.22 -0.69
N THR A 67 -8.07 2.41 -0.95
CA THR A 67 -8.37 3.40 0.11
C THR A 67 -9.27 2.83 1.22
N ARG A 68 -10.04 1.78 0.94
CA ARG A 68 -10.90 1.11 1.95
C ARG A 68 -10.10 0.49 3.10
N PHE A 69 -8.86 0.06 2.83
CA PHE A 69 -7.98 -0.58 3.80
C PHE A 69 -7.01 0.41 4.47
N LEU A 70 -6.96 1.65 4.00
CA LEU A 70 -6.01 2.69 4.45
C LEU A 70 -6.78 3.96 4.83
N PRO A 71 -7.52 3.95 5.96
CA PRO A 71 -8.31 5.09 6.40
C PRO A 71 -7.45 6.35 6.51
N GLY A 72 -7.96 7.45 5.98
CA GLY A 72 -7.27 8.74 5.96
C GLY A 72 -6.22 8.90 4.85
N ARG A 73 -5.85 7.84 4.13
CA ARG A 73 -5.00 7.95 2.93
C ARG A 73 -5.85 8.07 1.67
N THR A 74 -5.53 9.05 0.83
CA THR A 74 -6.21 9.23 -0.46
C THR A 74 -5.63 8.27 -1.51
N ASP A 75 -6.40 7.97 -2.55
CA ASP A 75 -5.95 7.18 -3.70
C ASP A 75 -4.69 7.78 -4.35
N ASN A 76 -4.62 9.11 -4.42
CA ASN A 76 -3.44 9.83 -4.90
C ASN A 76 -2.23 9.63 -3.97
N ALA A 77 -2.41 9.72 -2.64
CA ALA A 77 -1.33 9.48 -1.69
C ALA A 77 -0.81 8.04 -1.77
N ILE A 78 -1.71 7.07 -1.87
CA ILE A 78 -1.41 5.64 -2.02
C ILE A 78 -0.58 5.39 -3.29
N LYS A 79 -1.08 5.85 -4.44
CA LYS A 79 -0.39 5.73 -5.73
C LYS A 79 1.00 6.36 -5.68
N ASN A 80 1.12 7.54 -5.08
CA ASN A 80 2.39 8.25 -5.00
C ASN A 80 3.39 7.50 -4.12
N HIS A 81 2.99 7.10 -2.91
CA HIS A 81 3.85 6.34 -2.00
C HIS A 81 4.29 5.00 -2.60
N TRP A 82 3.37 4.33 -3.32
CA TRP A 82 3.71 3.11 -4.04
C TRP A 82 4.85 3.33 -5.03
N ASN A 83 4.70 4.33 -5.90
CA ASN A 83 5.64 4.61 -6.97
C ASN A 83 6.98 5.18 -6.49
N SER A 84 6.98 6.02 -5.44
CA SER A 84 8.21 6.65 -4.93
C SER A 84 9.00 5.77 -3.96
N SER A 85 8.30 4.94 -3.18
CA SER A 85 8.88 4.33 -1.98
C SER A 85 8.70 2.81 -1.93
N MET A 86 7.52 2.29 -2.25
CA MET A 86 7.22 0.86 -2.05
C MET A 86 7.79 -0.04 -3.13
N LYS A 87 7.78 0.37 -4.40
CA LYS A 87 8.24 -0.47 -5.53
C LYS A 87 9.62 -1.09 -5.31
N LYS A 88 10.56 -0.33 -4.74
CA LYS A 88 11.93 -0.80 -4.43
C LYS A 88 12.01 -1.76 -3.23
N ARG A 89 10.97 -1.80 -2.39
CA ARG A 89 10.87 -2.66 -1.19
C ARG A 89 10.03 -3.91 -1.42
N VAL A 90 9.47 -4.10 -2.62
CA VAL A 90 8.67 -5.28 -2.98
C VAL A 90 9.40 -6.59 -2.69
N PRO A 91 10.72 -6.78 -2.96
CA PRO A 91 11.43 -8.00 -2.56
C PRO A 91 11.32 -8.30 -1.06
N GLU A 92 11.59 -7.30 -0.23
CA GLU A 92 11.56 -7.43 1.24
C GLU A 92 10.16 -7.79 1.73
N LEU A 93 9.14 -7.09 1.23
CA LEU A 93 7.74 -7.28 1.59
C LEU A 93 7.21 -8.65 1.11
N TYR A 94 7.68 -9.12 -0.05
CA TYR A 94 7.35 -10.44 -0.55
C TYR A 94 7.91 -11.56 0.33
N GLN A 95 9.16 -11.42 0.79
CA GLN A 95 9.72 -12.38 1.72
C GLN A 95 9.00 -12.36 3.08
N LYS A 96 8.63 -11.17 3.58
CA LYS A 96 7.75 -11.02 4.75
C LYS A 96 6.44 -11.79 4.54
N TYR A 97 5.78 -11.63 3.39
CA TYR A 97 4.54 -12.36 3.04
C TYR A 97 4.72 -13.88 3.03
N LEU A 98 5.77 -14.39 2.38
CA LEU A 98 6.03 -15.83 2.35
C LEU A 98 6.26 -16.40 3.75
N PHE A 99 6.96 -15.67 4.61
CA PHE A 99 7.16 -16.06 6.00
C PHE A 99 5.82 -16.23 6.74
N TYR A 100 4.94 -15.23 6.67
CA TYR A 100 3.59 -15.29 7.28
C TYR A 100 2.69 -16.38 6.68
N ARG A 101 2.85 -16.69 5.40
CA ARG A 101 2.06 -17.75 4.76
C ARG A 101 2.50 -19.14 5.18
N THR A 102 3.82 -19.34 5.35
CA THR A 102 4.42 -20.64 5.65
C THR A 102 4.38 -20.99 7.14
N HIS A 103 4.40 -19.97 8.00
CA HIS A 103 4.30 -20.13 9.45
C HIS A 103 2.91 -19.66 9.84
N ASN A 104 2.02 -20.61 10.16
CA ASN A 104 0.60 -20.38 10.45
C ASN A 104 0.37 -19.04 11.16
N TYR A 105 -0.25 -18.10 10.44
CA TYR A 105 -0.39 -16.69 10.81
C TYR A 105 -0.94 -16.46 12.24
N MET A 106 -1.70 -17.43 12.75
CA MET A 106 -2.29 -17.43 14.09
C MET A 106 -1.28 -17.62 15.24
N GLU A 107 -0.09 -18.17 14.99
CA GLU A 107 0.94 -18.40 16.03
C GLU A 107 1.93 -17.25 16.16
N ILE A 108 1.94 -16.31 15.19
CA ILE A 108 2.75 -15.11 15.25
C ILE A 108 1.89 -14.03 15.88
N GLU A 109 2.09 -13.71 17.17
CA GLU A 109 1.45 -12.56 17.82
C GLU A 109 1.93 -11.23 17.19
N ALA A 110 1.44 -10.92 16.00
CA ALA A 110 1.61 -9.63 15.36
C ALA A 110 0.49 -8.70 15.86
N SER A 111 0.85 -7.82 16.79
CA SER A 111 0.00 -6.69 17.21
C SER A 111 -0.12 -5.68 16.06
N LEU A 112 -1.01 -5.97 15.10
CA LEU A 112 -1.37 -5.11 13.96
C LEU A 112 -2.39 -4.01 14.30
N GLY A 113 -2.77 -3.87 15.57
CA GLY A 113 -3.68 -2.82 16.02
C GLY A 113 -4.95 -2.74 15.16
N ILE A 114 -5.34 -1.53 14.76
CA ILE A 114 -6.54 -1.26 13.95
C ILE A 114 -6.55 -1.90 12.54
N TYR A 115 -5.39 -2.35 12.04
CA TYR A 115 -5.27 -2.93 10.70
C TYR A 115 -5.44 -4.45 10.66
N ARG A 116 -5.51 -5.11 11.83
CA ARG A 116 -5.63 -6.56 11.94
C ARG A 116 -6.79 -7.12 11.11
N ASN A 117 -7.96 -6.48 11.20
CA ASN A 117 -9.16 -6.94 10.49
C ASN A 117 -8.99 -6.86 8.97
N PHE A 118 -8.34 -5.80 8.47
CA PHE A 118 -8.06 -5.64 7.04
C PHE A 118 -7.01 -6.63 6.55
N GLU A 119 -5.99 -6.88 7.36
CA GLU A 119 -4.95 -7.84 7.03
C GLU A 119 -5.51 -9.26 6.89
N GLU A 120 -6.30 -9.70 7.86
CA GLU A 120 -6.95 -11.01 7.84
C GLU A 120 -7.85 -11.17 6.61
N GLU A 121 -8.68 -10.16 6.31
CA GLU A 121 -9.53 -10.15 5.12
C GLU A 121 -8.71 -10.31 3.83
N ILE A 122 -7.63 -9.52 3.67
CA ILE A 122 -6.81 -9.56 2.46
C ILE A 122 -6.05 -10.88 2.35
N ILE A 123 -5.49 -11.39 3.44
CA ILE A 123 -4.74 -12.66 3.45
C ILE A 123 -5.67 -13.82 3.09
N GLN A 124 -6.87 -13.88 3.67
CA GLN A 124 -7.86 -14.92 3.33
C GLN A 124 -8.22 -14.88 1.85
N LEU A 125 -8.45 -13.69 1.29
CA LEU A 125 -8.73 -13.54 -0.14
C LEU A 125 -7.55 -14.00 -1.02
N LEU A 126 -6.31 -13.72 -0.63
CA LEU A 126 -5.12 -14.16 -1.35
C LEU A 126 -4.92 -15.68 -1.28
N VAL A 127 -5.14 -16.28 -0.12
CA VAL A 127 -5.00 -17.74 0.11
C VAL A 127 -6.09 -18.50 -0.67
N ASN A 128 -7.34 -18.06 -0.57
CA ASN A 128 -8.46 -18.71 -1.25
C ASN A 128 -8.43 -18.50 -2.77
N GLY A 129 -7.77 -17.44 -3.25
CA GLY A 129 -7.63 -17.10 -4.66
C GLY A 129 -6.57 -17.91 -5.42
N ASN A 130 -5.94 -18.93 -4.81
CA ASN A 130 -4.86 -19.70 -5.42
C ASN A 130 -3.67 -18.82 -5.86
N ASP A 131 -3.35 -17.76 -5.10
CA ASP A 131 -2.12 -17.00 -5.30
C ASP A 131 -0.93 -17.94 -5.09
N ASN A 132 -0.37 -18.50 -6.16
CA ASN A 132 0.78 -19.40 -6.08
C ASN A 132 2.10 -18.64 -5.83
N GLY A 133 2.05 -17.31 -5.68
CA GLY A 133 3.21 -16.47 -5.41
C GLY A 133 4.08 -16.14 -6.62
N GLU A 134 3.93 -16.84 -7.73
CA GLU A 134 4.88 -16.77 -8.86
C GLU A 134 4.63 -15.59 -9.81
N GLU A 135 3.39 -15.11 -9.97
CA GLU A 135 3.05 -14.26 -11.12
C GLU A 135 3.21 -12.75 -10.88
N PHE A 136 3.18 -12.30 -9.63
CA PHE A 136 3.07 -10.87 -9.31
C PHE A 136 4.33 -10.05 -9.65
N TYR A 137 5.52 -10.64 -9.51
CA TYR A 137 6.79 -9.92 -9.72
C TYR A 137 7.05 -9.62 -11.20
N PHE A 138 6.53 -10.45 -12.12
CA PHE A 138 6.85 -10.40 -13.55
C PHE A 138 6.00 -9.40 -14.34
N VAL A 139 4.79 -9.09 -13.86
CA VAL A 139 3.85 -8.20 -14.55
C VAL A 139 4.24 -6.72 -14.45
N GLN A 140 4.94 -6.32 -13.37
CA GLN A 140 5.30 -4.91 -13.15
C GLN A 140 6.56 -4.47 -13.90
N SER A 141 7.44 -5.39 -14.30
CA SER A 141 8.63 -5.11 -15.12
C SER A 141 8.34 -5.06 -16.63
N SER A 142 7.16 -5.48 -17.05
CA SER A 142 6.87 -5.80 -18.46
C SER A 142 5.82 -4.88 -19.09
N ARG A 143 6.14 -3.58 -19.26
CA ARG A 143 5.67 -2.84 -20.44
C ARG A 143 6.64 -3.06 -21.59
N ARG A 144 6.71 -4.28 -22.11
CA ARG A 144 7.19 -4.63 -23.46
C ARG A 144 6.86 -6.10 -23.72
N LYS A 145 5.92 -6.35 -24.63
CA LYS A 145 5.69 -7.67 -25.23
C LYS A 145 7.01 -8.20 -25.78
N ARG A 146 7.49 -9.35 -25.30
CA ARG A 146 8.22 -10.34 -26.09
C ARG A 146 8.21 -11.68 -25.34
N LYS A 147 7.60 -12.68 -25.99
CA LYS A 147 7.66 -14.09 -25.60
C LYS A 147 9.13 -14.52 -25.65
N ASN A 148 9.82 -14.57 -24.51
CA ASN A 148 11.09 -15.26 -24.41
C ASN A 148 11.01 -16.24 -23.25
N LYS A 149 11.13 -17.53 -23.58
CA LYS A 149 11.39 -18.63 -22.65
C LYS A 149 12.59 -18.28 -21.77
N ILE A 150 12.40 -18.28 -20.45
CA ILE A 150 13.48 -18.31 -19.45
C ILE A 150 12.90 -19.17 -18.32
N GLY A 151 13.36 -20.40 -18.10
CA GLY A 151 14.56 -20.74 -17.33
C GLY A 151 14.09 -21.30 -15.99
N ASN A 152 14.58 -22.48 -15.59
CA ASN A 152 13.98 -23.28 -14.52
C ASN A 152 14.04 -22.55 -13.15
N PHE A 153 12.95 -22.65 -12.37
CA PHE A 153 12.68 -21.87 -11.16
C PHE A 153 13.71 -22.07 -10.02
N GLY A 154 14.41 -23.21 -10.01
CA GLY A 154 15.45 -23.53 -9.03
C GLY A 154 16.64 -22.56 -9.04
N ASP A 155 16.98 -21.99 -10.19
CA ASP A 155 18.24 -21.22 -10.36
C ASP A 155 18.18 -19.80 -9.77
N LEU A 156 16.98 -19.30 -9.45
CA LEU A 156 16.79 -17.97 -8.86
C LEU A 156 16.85 -18.01 -7.32
N PHE A 157 16.45 -19.13 -6.71
CA PHE A 157 16.51 -19.34 -5.26
C PHE A 157 17.93 -19.28 -4.71
N GLU A 158 18.93 -19.70 -5.49
CA GLU A 158 20.34 -19.67 -5.08
C GLU A 158 20.96 -18.26 -5.10
N LYS A 159 20.34 -17.30 -5.81
CA LYS A 159 20.87 -15.94 -6.01
C LYS A 159 20.23 -14.88 -5.12
N ILE A 160 19.20 -15.23 -4.33
CA ILE A 160 18.64 -14.32 -3.32
C ILE A 160 19.60 -14.32 -2.12
N PRO A 161 20.06 -13.15 -1.62
CA PRO A 161 20.96 -13.10 -0.48
C PRO A 161 20.35 -13.83 0.73
N LYS A 162 20.98 -14.93 1.15
CA LYS A 162 20.61 -15.75 2.33
C LYS A 162 20.72 -15.00 3.68
N LYS A 163 20.74 -13.65 3.68
CA LYS A 163 21.05 -12.80 4.83
C LYS A 163 20.04 -11.68 5.07
N ILE A 164 18.76 -11.86 4.72
CA ILE A 164 17.73 -11.08 5.40
C ILE A 164 17.49 -11.74 6.76
N ASN A 165 18.16 -11.22 7.80
CA ASN A 165 17.94 -11.68 9.17
C ASN A 165 16.58 -11.16 9.65
N PHE A 166 15.53 -11.95 9.43
CA PHE A 166 14.17 -11.62 9.85
C PHE A 166 14.05 -11.41 11.36
N GLN A 167 14.84 -12.10 12.18
CA GLN A 167 14.90 -11.85 13.63
C GLN A 167 15.37 -10.43 13.96
N LYS A 168 16.25 -9.83 13.13
CA LYS A 168 16.70 -8.43 13.29
C LYS A 168 15.64 -7.41 12.84
N ILE A 169 14.87 -7.73 11.79
CA ILE A 169 13.74 -6.88 11.33
C ILE A 169 12.64 -6.87 12.40
N LEU A 170 12.24 -8.04 12.88
CA LEU A 170 11.23 -8.17 13.93
C LEU A 170 11.68 -7.47 15.23
N LYS A 171 12.92 -7.68 15.69
CA LYS A 171 13.46 -6.99 16.88
C LYS A 171 13.49 -5.45 16.74
N ASN A 172 13.69 -4.91 15.55
CA ASN A 172 13.65 -3.46 15.32
C ASN A 172 12.22 -2.90 15.30
N CYS A 173 11.23 -3.68 14.89
CA CYS A 173 9.81 -3.31 15.02
C CYS A 173 9.37 -3.27 16.49
N PHE A 174 9.86 -4.18 17.33
CA PHE A 174 9.55 -4.20 18.76
C PHE A 174 10.28 -3.10 19.55
N ARG A 175 11.56 -2.81 19.28
CA ARG A 175 12.33 -1.79 20.02
C ARG A 175 11.85 -0.35 19.88
N LYS A 176 11.11 0.00 18.83
CA LYS A 176 10.57 1.36 18.66
C LYS A 176 9.32 1.64 19.51
N ARG A 177 8.73 0.64 20.16
CA ARG A 177 7.52 0.79 20.98
C ARG A 177 7.78 1.05 22.47
N GLU A 178 8.98 0.82 23.00
CA GLU A 178 9.31 1.07 24.42
C GLU A 178 9.80 2.50 24.72
N ARG A 179 9.65 3.46 23.79
CA ARG A 179 10.07 4.87 23.97
C ARG A 179 8.96 5.89 23.68
N LYS A 180 7.71 5.57 24.03
CA LYS A 180 6.63 6.55 24.14
C LYS A 180 5.91 6.37 25.46
#